data_AF-A0A511J6G6-F1
#
_entry.id   AF-A0A511J6G6-F1
#
_cell.length_a   1.000
_cell.length_b   1.000
_cell.length_c   1.000
_cell.angle_alpha   90.00
_cell.angle_beta   90.00
_cell.angle_gamma   90.00
#
_symmetry.space_group_name_H-M   'P 1'
#
loop_
_entity.id
_entity.type
_entity.pdbx_description
1 polymer ?
#
loop_
_entity_poly.entity_id
_entity_poly.type
_entity_poly.pdbx_seq_one_letter_code
_entity_poly.pdbx_strand_id
1 'polypeptide(L)' 'MLITDFKEIVLIQMDRQNKTWKQLSQIIGKSPTYTKQVVSRIQDGPNARKYRQMIAAELGIVYAGEENK' A
#
# COMPACT_ATOMS: atom_id res chain seq x y z
N MET A 1 -5.04 17.03 -10.45
CA MET A 1 -3.83 16.47 -9.82
C MET A 1 -3.86 14.97 -10.07
N LEU A 2 -3.00 14.46 -10.94
CA LEU A 2 -2.84 13.02 -11.14
C LEU A 2 -2.13 12.50 -9.89
N ILE A 3 -2.81 11.73 -9.05
CA ILE A 3 -2.19 11.11 -7.87
C ILE A 3 -1.37 9.94 -8.38
N THR A 4 -0.11 10.18 -8.77
CA THR A 4 0.78 9.14 -9.31
C THR A 4 1.52 8.38 -8.22
N ASP A 5 1.61 8.92 -6.99
CA ASP A 5 2.30 8.26 -5.89
C ASP A 5 1.35 7.41 -5.04
N PHE A 6 1.52 6.08 -5.13
CA PHE A 6 0.77 5.07 -4.36
C PHE A 6 0.71 5.39 -2.87
N LYS A 7 1.80 5.94 -2.31
CA LYS A 7 1.88 6.36 -0.90
C LYS A 7 0.84 7.42 -0.54
N GLU A 8 0.64 8.43 -1.40
CA GLU A 8 -0.30 9.51 -1.12
C GLU A 8 -1.74 8.98 -1.10
N ILE A 9 -2.11 8.14 -2.08
CA ILE A 9 -3.44 7.52 -2.13
C ILE A 9 -3.68 6.67 -0.88
N VAL A 10 -2.69 5.88 -0.47
CA VAL A 10 -2.78 5.06 0.75
C VAL A 10 -3.03 5.94 1.98
N LEU A 11 -2.27 7.03 2.14
CA LEU A 11 -2.44 7.95 3.27
C LEU A 11 -3.83 8.59 3.30
N ILE A 12 -4.32 9.06 2.14
CA ILE A 12 -5.66 9.66 2.01
C ILE A 12 -6.75 8.64 2.37
N GLN A 13 -6.64 7.41 1.87
CA GLN A 13 -7.63 6.38 2.15
C GLN A 13 -7.57 5.86 3.58
N MET A 14 -6.38 5.78 4.17
CA MET A 14 -6.24 5.46 5.59
C MET A 14 -6.94 6.49 6.47
N ASP A 15 -6.74 7.78 6.19
CA ASP A 15 -7.37 8.87 6.91
C ASP A 15 -8.90 8.82 6.80
N ARG A 16 -9.43 8.72 5.57
CA ARG A 16 -10.88 8.59 5.30
C ARG A 16 -11.54 7.41 6.00
N GLN A 17 -10.81 6.32 6.18
CA GLN A 17 -11.33 5.08 6.75
C GLN A 17 -10.93 4.88 8.23
N ASN A 18 -10.29 5.88 8.87
CA ASN A 18 -9.73 5.77 10.22
C ASN A 18 -8.82 4.53 10.43
N LYS A 19 -8.08 4.13 9.39
CA LYS A 19 -7.18 2.98 9.44
C LYS A 19 -5.79 3.39 9.90
N THR A 20 -5.17 2.50 10.67
CA THR A 20 -3.82 2.67 11.22
C THR A 20 -2.81 1.77 10.53
N TRP A 21 -1.53 2.13 10.63
CA TRP A 21 -0.44 1.29 10.13
C TRP A 21 -0.40 -0.10 10.78
N LYS A 22 -0.90 -0.24 12.02
CA LYS A 22 -1.03 -1.53 12.71
C LYS A 22 -2.05 -2.44 12.03
N GLN A 23 -3.18 -1.88 11.61
CA GLN A 23 -4.21 -2.64 10.89
C GLN A 23 -3.72 -3.04 9.50
N LEU A 24 -3.09 -2.13 8.75
CA LEU A 24 -2.53 -2.47 7.44
C LEU A 24 -1.43 -3.55 7.54
N SER A 25 -0.63 -3.53 8.59
CA SER A 25 0.45 -4.50 8.74
C SER A 25 -0.06 -5.92 9.02
N GLN A 26 -1.24 -6.05 9.65
CA GLN A 26 -1.90 -7.33 9.86
C GLN A 26 -2.33 -7.98 8.54
N ILE A 27 -2.76 -7.18 7.56
CA ILE A 27 -3.20 -7.64 6.23
C ILE A 27 -2.07 -8.35 5.50
N ILE A 28 -0.87 -7.79 5.56
CA ILE A 28 0.30 -8.34 4.87
C ILE A 28 1.17 -9.24 5.76
N GLY A 29 0.78 -9.45 7.02
CA GLY A 29 1.51 -10.27 7.99
C GLY A 29 2.92 -9.76 8.31
N LYS A 30 3.10 -8.43 8.36
CA LYS A 30 4.40 -7.77 8.61
C LYS A 30 4.30 -6.73 9.71
N SER A 31 5.43 -6.10 10.03
CA SER A 31 5.47 -4.98 10.98
C SER A 31 4.92 -3.68 10.36
N PRO A 32 4.41 -2.73 11.17
CA PRO A 32 4.00 -1.42 10.68
C PRO A 32 5.12 -0.69 9.93
N THR A 33 6.37 -0.81 10.42
CA THR A 33 7.55 -0.20 9.77
C THR A 33 7.78 -0.79 8.38
N TYR A 34 7.75 -2.11 8.25
CA TYR A 34 7.91 -2.78 6.95
C TYR A 34 6.78 -2.38 5.98
N THR A 35 5.54 -2.30 6.48
CA THR A 35 4.37 -1.87 5.71
C THR A 35 4.56 -0.46 5.15
N LYS A 36 5.07 0.48 5.96
CA LYS A 36 5.42 1.84 5.49
C LYS A 36 6.47 1.82 4.39
N GLN A 37 7.48 0.96 4.49
CA GLN A 37 8.51 0.83 3.46
C GLN A 37 7.97 0.25 2.15
N VAL A 38 7.06 -0.73 2.21
CA VAL A 38 6.35 -1.28 1.04
C VAL A 38 5.52 -0.20 0.34
N VAL A 39 4.75 0.57 1.11
CA VAL A 39 3.91 1.67 0.59
C VAL A 39 4.78 2.78 0.00
N SER A 40 5.95 3.05 0.60
CA SER A 40 6.90 4.06 0.12
C SER A 40 7.85 3.55 -0.98
N ARG A 41 7.64 2.32 -1.49
CA ARG A 41 8.51 1.66 -2.50
C ARG A 41 10.00 1.53 -2.11
N ILE A 42 10.32 1.64 -0.82
CA ILE A 42 11.67 1.36 -0.30
C ILE A 42 11.94 -0.14 -0.38
N GLN A 43 10.93 -0.95 -0.07
CA GLN A 43 10.96 -2.39 -0.33
C GLN A 43 10.40 -2.64 -1.72
N ASP A 44 11.21 -3.23 -2.57
CA ASP A 44 10.80 -3.62 -3.92
C ASP A 44 11.17 -5.07 -4.23
N GLY A 45 10.33 -5.72 -5.03
CA GLY A 45 10.42 -7.14 -5.34
C GLY A 45 9.04 -7.82 -5.41
N PRO A 46 9.00 -9.11 -5.79
CA PRO A 46 7.74 -9.82 -6.06
C PRO A 46 6.77 -9.81 -4.88
N ASN A 47 7.31 -9.99 -3.67
CA ASN A 47 6.51 -9.93 -2.44
C ASN A 47 6.01 -8.52 -2.14
N ALA A 48 6.82 -7.48 -2.36
CA ALA A 48 6.42 -6.10 -2.14
C ALA A 48 5.29 -5.68 -3.08
N ARG A 49 5.33 -6.11 -4.35
CA ARG A 49 4.22 -5.91 -5.30
C ARG A 49 2.93 -6.58 -4.82
N LYS A 50 3.00 -7.83 -4.36
CA LYS A 50 1.84 -8.54 -3.78
C LYS A 50 1.28 -7.81 -2.57
N TYR A 51 2.14 -7.32 -1.67
CA TYR A 51 1.70 -6.55 -0.51
C TYR A 51 1.03 -5.23 -0.89
N ARG A 52 1.53 -4.52 -1.91
CA ARG A 52 0.89 -3.31 -2.43
C ARG A 52 -0.51 -3.61 -2.99
N GLN A 53 -0.67 -4.72 -3.72
CA GLN A 53 -1.98 -5.16 -4.20
C GLN A 53 -2.95 -5.48 -3.06
N MET A 54 -2.50 -6.18 -2.01
CA MET A 54 -3.33 -6.48 -0.83
C MET A 54 -3.76 -5.21 -0.09
N ILE A 55 -2.84 -4.25 0.09
CA ILE A 55 -3.14 -2.95 0.72
C ILE A 55 -4.10 -2.14 -0.16
N ALA A 56 -3.92 -2.16 -1.48
CA ALA A 56 -4.82 -1.48 -2.41
C ALA A 56 -6.24 -2.03 -2.35
N ALA A 57 -6.38 -3.36 -2.35
CA ALA A 57 -7.67 -4.04 -2.23
C ALA A 57 -8.38 -3.68 -0.92
N GLU A 58 -7.66 -3.71 0.21
CA GLU A 58 -8.21 -3.29 1.51
C GLU A 58 -8.74 -1.86 1.48
N LEU A 59 -7.99 -0.95 0.87
CA LEU A 59 -8.29 0.47 0.86
C LEU A 59 -9.25 0.89 -0.26
N GLY A 60 -9.73 -0.04 -1.08
CA GLY A 60 -10.56 0.25 -2.25
C GLY A 60 -9.84 1.09 -3.31
N ILE A 61 -8.52 0.97 -3.41
CA ILE A 61 -7.69 1.68 -4.38
C ILE A 61 -7.63 0.85 -5.67
N VAL A 62 -8.02 1.46 -6.79
CA VAL A 62 -7.77 0.89 -8.12
C VAL A 62 -6.27 1.02 -8.42
N TYR A 63 -5.51 0.01 -8.01
CA TYR A 63 -4.10 -0.10 -8.32
C TYR A 63 -3.96 -0.82 -9.65
N ALA A 64 -3.84 -0.05 -10.74
CA ALA A 64 -3.32 -0.58 -11.99
C ALA A 64 -1.93 -1.11 -11.65
N GLY A 65 -1.79 -2.44 -11.57
CA GLY A 65 -0.52 -3.06 -11.30
C GLY A 65 0.53 -2.56 -12.29
N GLU A 66 1.80 -2.62 -11.90
CA GLU A 66 2.90 -2.47 -12.84
C GLU A 66 2.80 -3.62 -13.85
N GLU A 67 1.97 -3.45 -14.90
CA GLU A 67 2.02 -4.28 -16.09
C GLU A 67 3.44 -4.18 -16.63
N ASN A 68 4.07 -5.35 -16.77
CA ASN A 68 5.43 -5.54 -17.25
C ASN A 68 5.73 -4.58 -18.40
N LYS A 69 6.59 -3.60 -18.15
CA LYS A 69 7.56 -3.15 -19.16
C LYS A 69 8.83 -3.96 -18.99
#